data_AF-A0A970XDR9-F1
#
_entry.id   AF-A0A970XDR9-F1
#
_cell.length_a   1.000
_cell.length_b   1.000
_cell.length_c   1.000
_cell.angle_alpha   90.00
_cell.angle_beta   90.00
_cell.angle_gamma   90.00
#
_symmetry.space_group_name_H-M   'P 1'
#
loop_
_entity.id
_entity.type
_entity.pdbx_description
1 polymer ?
#
loop_
_entity_poly.entity_id
_entity_poly.type
_entity_poly.pdbx_seq_one_letter_code
_entity_poly.pdbx_strand_id
1 'polypeptide(L)'
;MKINSVSQNDAISKYINNVNNKPVRSPVKADISDSVELSEGAQKFAALLKAAKDSLETSGKTEEAKVADIIARMNDNSYKVPTGDVVSGIMSGIPTHI
;
A
#
# COMPACT_ATOMS: atom_id res chain seq x y z
N MET A 1 -71.61 -21.42 -22.63
CA MET A 1 -70.49 -20.78 -21.91
C MET A 1 -71.04 -19.67 -21.03
N LYS A 2 -70.80 -19.70 -19.72
CA LYS A 2 -71.13 -18.59 -18.80
C LYS A 2 -69.89 -17.73 -18.62
N ILE A 3 -69.91 -16.49 -19.13
CA ILE A 3 -68.82 -15.53 -18.93
C ILE A 3 -69.10 -14.84 -17.59
N ASN A 4 -68.30 -15.13 -16.58
CA ASN A 4 -68.42 -14.48 -15.29
C ASN A 4 -67.99 -13.01 -15.45
N SER A 5 -68.89 -12.09 -15.10
CA SER A 5 -68.60 -10.66 -15.08
C SER A 5 -67.52 -10.39 -14.03
N VAL A 6 -66.38 -9.87 -14.48
CA VAL A 6 -65.33 -9.40 -13.58
C VAL A 6 -65.83 -8.11 -12.97
N SER A 7 -66.05 -8.10 -11.65
CA SER A 7 -66.44 -6.91 -10.90
C SER A 7 -65.45 -5.76 -11.17
N GLN A 8 -65.96 -4.60 -11.62
CA GLN A 8 -65.14 -3.43 -11.98
C GLN A 8 -64.21 -2.98 -10.84
N ASN A 9 -64.60 -3.22 -9.59
CA ASN A 9 -63.75 -2.95 -8.42
C ASN A 9 -62.45 -3.76 -8.43
N ASP A 10 -62.48 -5.01 -8.87
CA ASP A 10 -61.31 -5.89 -8.83
C ASP A 10 -60.27 -5.53 -9.90
N ALA A 11 -60.73 -5.01 -11.04
CA ALA A 11 -59.88 -4.50 -12.11
C ALA A 11 -59.18 -3.18 -11.71
N ILE A 12 -59.92 -2.28 -11.05
CA ILE A 12 -59.37 -0.99 -10.59
C ILE A 12 -58.35 -1.22 -9.47
N SER A 13 -58.64 -2.11 -8.50
CA SER A 13 -57.70 -2.46 -7.43
C SER A 13 -56.40 -3.08 -7.97
N LYS A 14 -56.48 -3.96 -8.97
CA LYS A 14 -55.29 -4.53 -9.62
C LYS A 14 -54.47 -3.48 -10.35
N TYR A 15 -55.11 -2.52 -11.02
CA TYR A 15 -54.41 -1.41 -11.67
C TYR A 15 -53.70 -0.50 -10.68
N ILE A 16 -54.39 -0.05 -9.62
CA ILE A 16 -53.81 0.81 -8.58
C ILE A 16 -52.63 0.12 -7.89
N ASN A 17 -52.77 -1.17 -7.56
CA ASN A 17 -51.67 -1.94 -6.97
C ASN A 17 -50.48 -2.08 -7.94
N ASN A 18 -50.69 -2.27 -9.24
CA ASN A 18 -49.59 -2.34 -10.20
C ASN A 18 -48.89 -1.00 -10.44
N VAL A 19 -49.62 0.12 -10.38
CA VAL A 19 -49.06 1.46 -10.57
C VAL A 19 -48.28 1.92 -9.32
N ASN A 20 -48.80 1.63 -8.13
CA ASN A 20 -48.16 2.02 -6.87
C ASN A 20 -47.00 1.10 -6.48
N ASN A 21 -46.97 -0.14 -6.99
CA ASN A 21 -45.96 -1.14 -6.65
C ASN A 21 -44.93 -1.31 -7.78
N LYS A 22 -44.55 -0.20 -8.45
CA LYS A 22 -43.38 -0.21 -9.32
C LYS A 22 -42.16 -0.51 -8.44
N PRO A 23 -41.45 -1.64 -8.63
CA PRO A 23 -40.19 -1.83 -7.96
C PRO A 23 -39.29 -0.68 -8.40
N VAL A 24 -38.83 0.13 -7.43
CA VAL A 24 -37.75 1.06 -7.64
C VAL A 24 -36.62 0.22 -8.22
N ARG A 25 -36.35 0.37 -9.52
CA ARG A 25 -35.12 -0.16 -10.11
C ARG A 25 -34.01 0.54 -9.38
N SER A 26 -33.49 -0.10 -8.33
CA SER A 26 -32.23 0.25 -7.72
C SER A 26 -31.24 0.42 -8.86
N PRO A 27 -30.53 1.56 -8.94
CA PRO A 27 -29.47 1.68 -9.93
C PRO A 27 -28.50 0.54 -9.63
N VAL A 28 -28.35 -0.37 -10.59
CA VAL A 28 -27.24 -1.32 -10.57
C VAL A 28 -26.00 -0.44 -10.71
N LYS A 29 -25.43 -0.03 -9.57
CA LYS A 29 -24.07 0.47 -9.54
C LYS A 29 -23.21 -0.73 -9.91
N ALA A 30 -22.92 -0.84 -11.20
CA ALA A 30 -21.82 -1.68 -11.62
C ALA A 30 -20.57 -1.01 -11.07
N ASP A 31 -20.11 -1.45 -9.89
CA ASP A 31 -18.75 -1.18 -9.41
C ASP A 31 -17.80 -1.95 -10.34
N ILE A 32 -17.61 -1.41 -11.54
CA ILE A 32 -16.55 -1.85 -12.45
C ILE A 32 -15.30 -1.14 -11.95
N SER A 33 -14.65 -1.77 -10.97
CA SER A 33 -13.31 -1.39 -10.55
C SER A 33 -12.33 -2.04 -11.51
N ASP A 34 -11.92 -1.31 -12.56
CA ASP A 34 -10.79 -1.72 -13.38
C ASP A 34 -9.53 -1.72 -12.50
N SER A 35 -9.04 -2.92 -12.18
CA SER A 35 -7.75 -3.11 -11.50
C SER A 35 -6.67 -3.29 -12.56
N VAL A 36 -5.69 -2.38 -12.58
CA VAL A 36 -4.47 -2.55 -13.37
C VAL A 36 -3.44 -3.24 -12.48
N GLU A 37 -3.32 -4.56 -12.64
CA GLU A 37 -2.25 -5.31 -11.99
C GLU A 37 -0.93 -5.07 -12.73
N LEU A 38 0.08 -4.62 -11.99
CA LEU A 38 1.45 -4.59 -12.50
C LEU A 38 1.88 -6.02 -12.87
N SER A 39 2.68 -6.17 -13.93
CA SER A 39 3.26 -7.47 -14.26
C SER A 39 4.03 -8.04 -13.06
N GLU A 40 4.07 -9.36 -12.93
CA GLU A 40 4.71 -10.04 -11.79
C GLU A 40 6.17 -9.57 -11.56
N GLY A 41 6.89 -9.28 -12.64
CA GLY A 41 8.24 -8.70 -12.59
C GLY A 41 8.28 -7.27 -12.02
N ALA A 42 7.32 -6.42 -12.41
CA ALA A 42 7.22 -5.06 -11.89
C ALA A 42 6.82 -5.04 -10.40
N GLN A 43 5.97 -5.98 -9.96
CA GLN A 43 5.63 -6.13 -8.54
C GLN A 43 6.86 -6.52 -7.70
N LYS A 44 7.65 -7.49 -8.17
CA LYS A 44 8.90 -7.90 -7.50
C LYS A 44 9.91 -6.76 -7.45
N PHE A 45 10.09 -6.04 -8.56
CA PHE A 45 11.00 -4.89 -8.60
C PHE A 45 10.56 -3.77 -7.66
N ALA A 46 9.27 -3.44 -7.63
CA ALA A 46 8.72 -2.46 -6.69
C ALA A 46 8.91 -2.88 -5.23
N ALA A 47 8.74 -4.17 -4.92
CA ALA A 47 8.98 -4.70 -3.58
C ALA A 47 10.46 -4.58 -3.16
N LEU A 48 11.39 -4.88 -4.07
CA LEU A 48 12.83 -4.72 -3.82
C LEU A 48 13.22 -3.25 -3.62
N LEU A 49 12.69 -2.35 -4.44
CA LEU A 49 12.89 -0.90 -4.29
C LEU A 49 12.38 -0.39 -2.95
N LYS A 50 11.19 -0.84 -2.54
CA LYS A 50 10.62 -0.50 -1.24
C LYS A 50 11.49 -1.01 -0.10
N ALA A 51 11.93 -2.27 -0.16
CA ALA A 51 12.82 -2.84 0.85
C ALA A 51 14.16 -2.09 0.94
N ALA A 52 14.74 -1.71 -0.20
CA ALA A 52 15.96 -0.91 -0.25
C ALA A 52 15.75 0.48 0.36
N LYS A 53 14.63 1.14 0.06
CA LYS A 53 14.26 2.43 0.63
C LYS A 53 14.07 2.35 2.15
N ASP A 54 13.32 1.35 2.62
CA ASP A 54 13.06 1.15 4.04
C ASP A 54 14.36 0.86 4.81
N SER A 55 15.27 0.08 4.21
CA SER A 55 16.61 -0.17 4.74
C SER A 55 17.46 1.10 4.81
N LEU A 56 17.43 1.95 3.78
CA LEU A 56 18.13 3.23 3.76
C LEU A 56 17.59 4.21 4.82
N GLU A 57 16.27 4.32 4.96
CA GLU A 57 15.65 5.19 5.98
C GLU A 57 15.97 4.71 7.41
N THR A 58 15.95 3.41 7.63
CA THR A 58 16.31 2.82 8.92
C THR A 58 17.79 3.04 9.23
N SER A 59 18.66 2.80 8.23
CA SER A 59 20.10 3.02 8.35
C SER A 59 20.40 4.49 8.61
N GLY A 60 19.74 5.42 7.91
CA GLY A 60 19.92 6.86 8.09
C GLY A 60 19.69 7.32 9.53
N LYS A 61 18.59 6.88 10.17
CA LYS A 61 18.32 7.20 11.58
C LYS A 61 19.38 6.63 12.53
N THR A 62 19.87 5.42 12.27
CA THR A 62 20.92 4.83 13.09
C THR A 62 22.27 5.50 12.90
N GLU A 63 22.58 5.96 11.68
CA GLU A 63 23.81 6.67 11.38
C GLU A 63 23.80 8.09 11.97
N GLU A 64 22.68 8.81 11.92
CA GLU A 64 22.55 10.12 12.59
C GLU A 64 22.83 10.02 14.10
N ALA A 65 22.30 8.99 14.77
CA ALA A 65 22.54 8.75 16.19
C ALA A 65 24.01 8.40 16.47
N LYS A 66 24.64 7.57 15.64
CA LYS A 66 26.07 7.25 15.75
C LYS A 66 26.95 8.48 15.56
N VAL A 67 26.63 9.33 14.57
CA VAL A 67 27.37 10.57 14.30
C VAL A 67 27.27 11.52 15.48
N ALA A 68 26.07 11.71 16.04
CA ALA A 68 25.88 12.55 17.22
C ALA A 68 26.70 12.06 18.42
N ASP A 69 26.73 10.74 18.65
CA ASP A 69 27.53 10.12 19.70
C ASP A 69 29.05 10.28 19.48
N ILE A 70 29.52 10.12 18.24
CA ILE A 70 30.94 10.38 17.89
C ILE A 70 31.30 11.84 18.15
N ILE A 71 30.46 12.79 17.72
CA ILE A 71 30.69 14.23 17.93
C ILE A 71 30.73 14.55 19.43
N ALA A 72 29.82 13.98 20.23
CA ALA A 72 29.82 14.15 21.68
C ALA A 72 31.14 13.66 22.29
N ARG A 73 31.59 12.45 21.90
CA ARG A 73 32.86 11.87 22.34
C ARG A 73 34.09 12.63 21.84
N MET A 74 34.00 13.33 20.71
CA MET A 74 35.08 14.20 20.26
C MET A 74 35.16 15.47 21.12
N ASN A 75 34.01 16.07 21.44
CA ASN A 75 33.95 17.29 22.24
C ASN A 75 34.40 17.08 23.69
N ASP A 76 34.17 15.89 24.26
CA ASP A 76 34.61 15.52 25.61
C ASP A 76 36.04 14.93 25.63
N ASN A 77 36.75 14.92 24.49
CA ASN A 77 38.08 14.31 24.30
C ASN A 77 38.18 12.82 24.67
N SER A 78 37.06 12.08 24.72
CA SER A 78 37.03 10.65 25.00
C SER A 78 37.06 9.78 23.73
N TYR A 79 36.88 10.38 22.55
CA TYR A 79 36.90 9.66 21.28
C TYR A 79 38.29 9.10 21.00
N LYS A 80 38.39 7.77 20.98
CA LYS A 80 39.61 7.03 20.68
C LYS A 80 39.34 6.03 19.58
N VAL A 81 40.14 6.09 18.53
CA VAL A 81 40.14 5.10 17.45
C VAL A 81 41.35 4.21 17.63
N PRO A 82 41.16 2.90 17.88
CA PRO A 82 42.25 1.94 17.91
C PRO A 82 43.03 1.93 16.59
N THR A 83 44.36 1.78 16.67
CA THR A 83 45.21 1.68 15.47
C THR A 83 44.79 0.52 14.56
N GLY A 84 44.31 -0.59 15.13
CA GLY A 84 43.80 -1.74 14.36
C GLY A 84 42.62 -1.39 13.46
N ASP A 85 41.71 -0.52 13.93
CA ASP A 85 40.54 -0.10 13.15
C ASP A 85 40.94 0.79 11.98
N VAL A 86 41.94 1.66 12.19
CA VAL A 86 42.52 2.49 11.11
C VAL A 86 43.18 1.61 10.05
N VAL A 87 43.99 0.63 10.46
CA VAL A 87 44.66 -0.29 9.54
C VAL A 87 43.65 -1.13 8.76
N SER A 88 42.63 -1.67 9.45
CA SER A 88 41.55 -2.43 8.79
C SER A 88 40.80 -1.57 7.77
N GLY A 89 40.52 -0.30 8.10
CA GLY A 89 39.89 0.65 7.17
C GLY A 89 40.73 0.86 5.91
N ILE A 90 42.04 1.10 6.07
CA ILE A 90 42.97 1.26 4.94
C ILE A 90 43.03 -0.01 4.09
N MET A 91 43.18 -1.18 4.71
CA MET A 91 43.28 -2.45 4.00
C MET A 91 41.98 -2.83 3.27
N SER A 92 40.82 -2.51 3.84
CA SER A 92 39.52 -2.76 3.20
C SER A 92 39.30 -1.92 1.92
N GLY A 93 39.98 -0.77 1.81
CA GLY A 93 39.93 0.08 0.63
C GLY A 93 40.87 -0.35 -0.51
N ILE A 94 41.75 -1.33 -0.26
CA ILE A 94 42.63 -1.90 -1.28
C ILE A 94 41.86 -3.03 -1.96
N PRO A 95 41.48 -2.91 -3.25
CA PRO A 95 40.78 -3.99 -3.94
C PRO A 95 41.68 -5.24 -3.98
N THR A 96 41.20 -6.32 -3.38
CA THR A 96 41.94 -7.60 -3.26
C THR A 96 41.87 -8.47 -4.53
N HIS A 97 41.53 -7.88 -5.68
CA HIS A 97 41.46 -8.57 -6.96
C HIS A 97 42.62 -8.10 -7.85
N ILE A 98 43.65 -8.95 -7.94
CA ILE A 98 44.60 -9.01 -9.06
C ILE A 98 44.30 -10.31 -9.80
#